data_AF-A0A3A8EKB9-F1
#
_entry.id   AF-A0A3A8EKB9-F1
#
_cell.length_a   1.000
_cell.length_b   1.000
_cell.length_c   1.000
_cell.angle_alpha   90.00
_cell.angle_beta   90.00
_cell.angle_gamma   90.00
#
_symmetry.space_group_name_H-M   'P 1'
#
loop_
_entity.id
_entity.type
_entity.pdbx_description
1 polymer ?
#
loop_
_entity_poly.entity_id
_entity_poly.type
_entity_poly.pdbx_seq_one_letter_code
_entity_poly.pdbx_strand_id
1 'polypeptide(L)'
;MSDLIVKDNALMNASYNLDLVEQRLILLAILEARESGKGINANDPLTVHAESYINQFGVARQTAYQALKDACKDLFARQFSYQEKRERGRANITSRWVSQIAYIDETATVEVIFAPAVVPLITRLEKQFSKYDIEQISSLSSAYAVRLYELLICWRTTGKTPVIDLTEFRKRIGVLDTEYQRMDVFKRGVLELALKQVNEHTDITATYEQHKKGRVITGFSFKFKQKKPKQAEIATETPKTATNDLDTIKPLTEPQIAKYSMILCKLGSISDLSNFPDYPTFANWIGNILRSPEKADEQTAKRIFTALKTETDYGKKNV
;
A
#
# COMPACT_ATOMS: atom_id res chain seq x y z
N MET A 1 -15.45 14.01 22.71
CA MET A 1 -15.11 13.30 21.43
C MET A 1 -14.07 14.07 20.58
N SER A 2 -13.81 15.35 20.84
CA SER A 2 -12.89 16.22 20.07
C SER A 2 -11.41 16.15 20.44
N ASP A 3 -11.05 15.70 21.65
CA ASP A 3 -9.66 15.85 22.15
C ASP A 3 -8.72 14.75 21.66
N LEU A 4 -9.23 13.52 21.47
CA LEU A 4 -8.51 12.44 20.80
C LEU A 4 -8.10 12.90 19.39
N ILE A 5 -8.99 13.60 18.69
CA ILE A 5 -8.75 14.14 17.35
C ILE A 5 -7.59 15.16 17.36
N VAL A 6 -7.44 15.98 18.40
CA VAL A 6 -6.34 16.97 18.49
C VAL A 6 -4.99 16.28 18.72
N LYS A 7 -4.94 15.28 19.61
CA LYS A 7 -3.72 14.48 19.85
C LYS A 7 -3.33 13.70 18.60
N ASP A 8 -4.31 13.04 17.96
CA ASP A 8 -4.11 12.31 16.73
C ASP A 8 -3.56 13.24 15.64
N ASN A 9 -4.18 14.40 15.44
CA ASN A 9 -3.74 15.37 14.44
C ASN A 9 -2.35 15.93 14.72
N ALA A 10 -2.00 16.18 15.99
CA ALA A 10 -0.69 16.70 16.35
C ALA A 10 0.43 15.65 16.16
N LEU A 11 0.19 14.38 16.51
CA LEU A 11 1.15 13.31 16.26
C LEU A 11 1.24 12.99 14.77
N MET A 12 0.11 12.94 14.07
CA MET A 12 0.06 12.83 12.61
C MET A 12 0.94 13.93 12.01
N ASN A 13 0.69 15.19 12.33
CA ASN A 13 1.53 16.30 11.85
C ASN A 13 3.02 16.17 12.19
N ALA A 14 3.36 15.59 13.34
CA ALA A 14 4.75 15.35 13.69
C ALA A 14 5.37 14.12 13.01
N SER A 15 4.56 13.11 12.66
CA SER A 15 4.99 11.92 11.92
C SER A 15 5.38 12.29 10.50
N TYR A 16 4.84 13.41 10.02
CA TYR A 16 5.01 13.84 8.65
C TYR A 16 6.38 14.49 8.40
N ASN A 17 7.09 14.92 9.44
CA ASN A 17 8.44 15.48 9.34
C ASN A 17 9.56 14.41 9.38
N LEU A 18 9.20 13.12 9.35
CA LEU A 18 10.14 12.00 9.32
C LEU A 18 10.74 11.82 7.93
N ASP A 19 12.00 11.46 7.86
CA ASP A 19 12.68 11.14 6.61
C ASP A 19 12.18 9.80 6.07
N LEU A 20 12.43 9.53 4.79
CA LEU A 20 11.92 8.33 4.12
C LEU A 20 12.34 7.04 4.84
N VAL A 21 13.59 6.93 5.28
CA VAL A 21 14.08 5.72 5.94
C VAL A 21 13.42 5.53 7.31
N GLU A 22 13.19 6.61 8.05
CA GLU A 22 12.47 6.57 9.33
C GLU A 22 11.00 6.15 9.13
N GLN A 23 10.33 6.67 8.10
CA GLN A 23 8.97 6.23 7.75
C GLN A 23 8.93 4.74 7.39
N ARG A 24 9.89 4.28 6.57
CA ARG A 24 10.00 2.87 6.18
C ARG A 24 10.32 1.96 7.36
N LEU A 25 11.16 2.40 8.30
CA LEU A 25 11.45 1.69 9.54
C LEU A 25 10.18 1.49 10.38
N ILE A 26 9.36 2.54 10.54
CA ILE A 26 8.07 2.44 11.26
C ILE A 26 7.14 1.45 10.54
N LEU A 27 7.02 1.52 9.22
CA LEU A 27 6.18 0.62 8.43
C LEU A 27 6.61 -0.85 8.58
N LEU A 28 7.93 -1.13 8.57
CA LEU A 28 8.45 -2.47 8.79
C LEU A 28 8.17 -2.96 10.21
N ALA A 29 8.33 -2.11 11.22
CA ALA A 29 8.02 -2.48 12.60
C ALA A 29 6.52 -2.83 12.76
N ILE A 30 5.62 -2.11 12.09
CA ILE A 30 4.18 -2.41 12.06
C ILE A 30 3.91 -3.74 11.37
N LEU A 31 4.55 -3.99 10.22
CA LEU A 31 4.42 -5.27 9.50
C LEU A 31 4.86 -6.44 10.37
N GLU A 32 6.02 -6.34 11.01
CA GLU A 32 6.55 -7.38 11.89
C GLU A 32 5.62 -7.64 13.07
N ALA A 33 5.12 -6.59 13.73
CA ALA A 33 4.21 -6.73 14.87
C ALA A 33 2.93 -7.47 14.48
N ARG A 34 2.45 -7.26 13.25
CA ARG A 34 1.28 -7.96 12.69
C ARG A 34 1.60 -9.42 12.37
N GLU A 35 2.70 -9.68 11.67
CA GLU A 35 3.06 -11.03 11.22
C GLU A 35 3.45 -11.94 12.39
N SER A 36 4.08 -11.38 13.42
CA SER A 36 4.45 -12.10 14.65
C SER A 36 3.29 -12.28 15.65
N GLY A 37 2.19 -11.53 15.49
CA GLY A 37 1.05 -11.55 16.40
C GLY A 37 1.32 -11.00 17.81
N LYS A 38 2.52 -10.43 18.04
CA LYS A 38 2.89 -9.83 19.35
C LYS A 38 2.12 -8.55 19.66
N GLY A 39 1.57 -7.90 18.64
CA GLY A 39 0.95 -6.59 18.76
C GLY A 39 1.98 -5.49 19.06
N ILE A 40 1.51 -4.27 19.31
CA ILE A 40 2.35 -3.09 19.51
C ILE A 40 2.07 -2.51 20.89
N ASN A 41 3.10 -2.40 21.72
CA ASN A 41 3.02 -1.79 23.04
C ASN A 41 4.30 -0.99 23.39
N ALA A 42 4.32 -0.40 24.58
CA ALA A 42 5.38 0.53 24.99
C ALA A 42 6.54 -0.12 25.76
N ASN A 43 6.54 -1.46 25.87
CA ASN A 43 7.51 -2.23 26.66
C ASN A 43 8.26 -3.26 25.81
N ASP A 44 7.61 -3.82 24.80
CA ASP A 44 8.18 -4.89 23.99
C ASP A 44 8.89 -4.34 22.73
N PRO A 45 10.14 -4.76 22.46
CA PRO A 45 10.86 -4.36 21.26
C PRO A 45 10.26 -5.00 20.00
N LEU A 46 10.18 -4.20 18.94
CA LEU A 46 9.88 -4.64 17.59
C LEU A 46 11.18 -4.75 16.80
N THR A 47 11.49 -5.94 16.32
CA THR A 47 12.71 -6.25 15.57
C THR A 47 12.49 -6.01 14.07
N VAL A 48 13.36 -5.24 13.43
CA VAL A 48 13.34 -5.02 11.98
C VAL A 48 14.63 -5.54 11.39
N HIS A 49 14.50 -6.49 10.47
CA HIS A 49 15.62 -7.08 9.76
C HIS A 49 16.02 -6.20 8.56
N ALA A 50 17.33 -6.02 8.35
CA ALA A 50 17.84 -5.37 7.14
C ALA A 50 17.38 -6.10 5.87
N GLU A 51 17.23 -7.43 5.94
CA GLU A 51 16.69 -8.24 4.84
C GLU A 51 15.25 -7.86 4.49
N SER A 52 14.37 -7.66 5.48
CA SER A 52 13.01 -7.18 5.25
C SER A 52 13.01 -5.79 4.58
N TYR A 53 13.94 -4.91 4.96
CA TYR A 53 14.09 -3.61 4.32
C TYR A 53 14.55 -3.71 2.86
N ILE A 54 15.50 -4.58 2.56
CA ILE A 54 15.98 -4.86 1.20
C ILE A 54 14.83 -5.40 0.34
N ASN A 55 14.16 -6.44 0.83
CA ASN A 55 13.14 -7.15 0.08
C ASN A 55 11.91 -6.28 -0.17
N GLN A 56 11.49 -5.50 0.84
CA GLN A 56 10.30 -4.67 0.72
C GLN A 56 10.52 -3.44 -0.17
N PHE A 57 11.68 -2.78 -0.08
CA PHE A 57 11.92 -1.47 -0.71
C PHE A 57 12.99 -1.48 -1.81
N GLY A 58 13.54 -2.64 -2.18
CA GLY A 58 14.52 -2.77 -3.27
C GLY A 58 15.84 -2.04 -3.02
N VAL A 59 16.28 -1.96 -1.76
CA VAL A 59 17.44 -1.17 -1.35
C VAL A 59 18.73 -1.97 -1.49
N ALA A 60 19.85 -1.30 -1.78
CA ALA A 60 21.16 -1.96 -1.88
C ALA A 60 21.53 -2.68 -0.57
N ARG A 61 21.82 -3.99 -0.68
CA ARG A 61 22.13 -4.87 0.46
C ARG A 61 23.25 -4.34 1.36
N GLN A 62 24.27 -3.74 0.75
CA GLN A 62 25.46 -3.25 1.45
C GLN A 62 25.17 -2.07 2.38
N THR A 63 24.18 -1.23 2.05
CA THR A 63 23.88 0.01 2.79
C THR A 63 22.60 -0.08 3.61
N ALA A 64 21.78 -1.11 3.39
CA ALA A 64 20.49 -1.30 4.06
C ALA A 64 20.58 -1.28 5.58
N TYR A 65 21.50 -2.05 6.16
CA TYR A 65 21.65 -2.11 7.62
C TYR A 65 22.09 -0.76 8.21
N GLN A 66 23.09 -0.12 7.60
CA GLN A 66 23.56 1.18 8.05
C GLN A 66 22.47 2.25 7.96
N ALA A 67 21.68 2.24 6.88
CA ALA A 67 20.54 3.15 6.72
C ALA A 67 19.49 2.96 7.82
N LEU A 68 19.15 1.72 8.19
CA LEU A 68 18.26 1.45 9.33
C LEU A 68 18.88 1.90 10.65
N LYS A 69 20.19 1.65 10.85
CA LYS A 69 20.92 2.05 12.05
C LYS A 69 20.85 3.56 12.27
N ASP A 70 21.13 4.33 11.23
CA ASP A 70 21.08 5.80 11.28
C ASP A 70 19.64 6.31 11.43
N ALA A 71 18.68 5.73 10.71
CA ALA A 71 17.26 6.09 10.86
C ALA A 71 16.73 5.85 12.28
N CYS A 72 17.15 4.79 12.97
CA CYS A 72 16.80 4.59 14.38
C CYS A 72 17.37 5.71 15.27
N LYS A 73 18.60 6.18 15.02
CA LYS A 73 19.20 7.27 15.81
C LYS A 73 18.43 8.57 15.61
N ASP A 74 18.12 8.88 14.36
CA ASP A 74 17.36 10.06 13.99
C ASP A 74 15.95 10.00 14.63
N LEU A 75 15.28 8.86 14.51
CA LEU A 75 13.95 8.65 15.09
C LEU A 75 13.95 8.78 16.61
N PHE A 76 15.00 8.29 17.29
CA PHE A 76 15.19 8.45 18.73
C PHE A 76 15.43 9.90 19.14
N ALA A 77 16.17 10.66 18.33
CA ALA A 77 16.42 12.08 18.55
C ALA A 77 15.16 12.93 18.35
N ARG A 78 14.17 12.46 17.57
CA ARG A 78 12.94 13.20 17.28
C ARG A 78 11.97 13.23 18.46
N GLN A 79 11.30 14.37 18.57
CA GLN A 79 10.26 14.63 19.55
C GLN A 79 9.12 15.42 18.89
N PHE A 80 7.95 15.33 19.49
CA PHE A 80 6.77 16.08 19.07
C PHE A 80 6.05 16.65 20.28
N SER A 81 5.30 17.71 20.05
CA SER A 81 4.51 18.35 21.11
C SER A 81 3.04 18.47 20.70
N TYR A 82 2.14 18.27 21.67
CA TYR A 82 0.71 18.42 21.48
C TYR A 82 0.03 18.96 22.74
N GLN A 83 -1.19 19.49 22.58
CA GLN A 83 -1.99 19.98 23.69
C GLN A 83 -3.09 18.99 24.03
N GLU A 84 -3.32 18.77 25.32
CA GLU A 84 -4.40 17.93 25.83
C GLU A 84 -5.14 18.67 26.95
N LYS A 85 -6.48 18.63 26.93
CA LYS A 85 -7.28 19.22 28.01
C LYS A 85 -7.16 18.34 29.27
N ARG A 86 -6.96 18.98 30.42
CA ARG A 86 -7.02 18.36 31.75
C ARG A 86 -8.16 19.00 32.54
N GLU A 87 -8.50 18.43 33.70
CA GLU A 87 -9.59 18.95 34.54
C GLU A 87 -9.46 20.44 34.85
N ARG A 88 -8.22 20.93 35.00
CA ARG A 88 -7.90 22.35 35.24
C ARG A 88 -6.97 22.91 34.17
N GLY A 89 -7.45 22.99 32.93
CA GLY A 89 -6.78 23.73 31.85
C GLY A 89 -6.27 22.85 30.70
N ARG A 90 -5.18 23.28 30.04
CA ARG A 90 -4.54 22.55 28.94
C ARG A 90 -3.10 22.22 29.32
N ALA A 91 -2.74 20.95 29.17
CA ALA A 91 -1.36 20.48 29.29
C ALA A 91 -0.67 20.58 27.92
N ASN A 92 0.53 21.15 27.90
CA ASN A 92 1.45 21.02 26.77
C ASN A 92 2.31 19.78 27.02
N ILE A 93 2.19 18.77 26.18
CA ILE A 93 2.89 17.49 26.31
C ILE A 93 3.93 17.42 25.21
N THR A 94 5.15 17.04 25.59
CA THR A 94 6.23 16.71 24.66
C THR A 94 6.58 15.24 24.84
N SER A 95 6.65 14.49 23.74
CA SER A 95 6.95 13.06 23.74
C SER A 95 7.94 12.70 22.64
N ARG A 96 8.67 11.61 22.85
CA ARG A 96 9.54 10.96 21.85
C ARG A 96 8.71 10.07 20.92
N TRP A 97 9.30 9.74 19.78
CA TRP A 97 8.78 8.72 18.85
C TRP A 97 8.97 7.31 19.41
N VAL A 98 10.22 7.01 19.76
CA VAL A 98 10.65 5.74 20.34
C VAL A 98 11.27 6.02 21.71
N SER A 99 10.98 5.15 22.68
CA SER A 99 11.54 5.20 24.04
C SER A 99 12.89 4.49 24.12
N GLN A 100 13.12 3.52 23.25
CA GLN A 100 14.34 2.73 23.19
C GLN A 100 14.63 2.29 21.76
N ILE A 101 15.92 2.19 21.45
CA ILE A 101 16.46 1.63 20.21
C ILE A 101 17.61 0.67 20.54
N ALA A 102 17.79 -0.38 19.75
CA ALA A 102 18.94 -1.27 19.82
C ALA A 102 19.39 -1.71 18.42
N TYR A 103 20.65 -2.13 18.33
CA TYR A 103 21.29 -2.59 17.10
C TYR A 103 22.03 -3.88 17.39
N ILE A 104 21.80 -4.89 16.58
CA ILE A 104 22.48 -6.18 16.71
C ILE A 104 23.23 -6.40 15.40
N ASP A 105 24.54 -6.11 15.42
CA ASP A 105 25.39 -6.13 14.23
C ASP A 105 25.54 -7.57 13.70
N GLU A 106 25.54 -8.58 14.59
CA GLU A 106 25.68 -10.00 14.26
C GLU A 106 24.53 -10.54 13.40
N THR A 107 23.32 -10.05 13.63
CA THR A 107 22.11 -10.46 12.90
C THR A 107 21.63 -9.42 11.90
N ALA A 108 22.32 -8.28 11.78
CA ALA A 108 21.91 -7.14 10.97
C ALA A 108 20.45 -6.70 11.24
N THR A 109 20.08 -6.65 12.52
CA THR A 109 18.75 -6.23 12.98
C THR A 109 18.82 -4.96 13.80
N VAL A 110 17.71 -4.22 13.77
CA VAL A 110 17.48 -3.07 14.65
C VAL A 110 16.22 -3.34 15.47
N GLU A 111 16.16 -2.82 16.68
CA GLU A 111 14.98 -2.93 17.53
C GLU A 111 14.49 -1.56 17.94
N VAL A 112 13.18 -1.38 18.00
CA VAL A 112 12.55 -0.14 18.44
C VAL A 112 11.43 -0.43 19.43
N ILE A 113 11.33 0.37 20.50
CA ILE A 113 10.16 0.41 21.39
C ILE A 113 9.49 1.76 21.18
N PHE A 114 8.21 1.75 20.78
CA PHE A 114 7.45 2.98 20.61
C PHE A 114 7.13 3.64 21.95
N ALA A 115 7.17 4.97 21.99
CA ALA A 115 6.77 5.69 23.19
C ALA A 115 5.27 5.48 23.48
N PRO A 116 4.83 5.48 24.76
CA PRO A 116 3.42 5.27 25.12
C PRO A 116 2.43 6.21 24.42
N ALA A 117 2.85 7.44 24.10
CA ALA A 117 2.01 8.40 23.40
C ALA A 117 1.75 8.03 21.93
N VAL A 118 2.65 7.23 21.33
CA VAL A 118 2.66 6.85 19.91
C VAL A 118 1.92 5.53 19.67
N VAL A 119 1.99 4.59 20.62
CA VAL A 119 1.37 3.25 20.51
C VAL A 119 -0.09 3.28 20.03
N PRO A 120 -1.02 4.04 20.63
CA PRO A 120 -2.43 4.00 20.22
C PRO A 120 -2.66 4.42 18.76
N LEU A 121 -1.73 5.20 18.22
CA LEU A 121 -1.82 5.76 16.87
C LEU A 121 -1.22 4.80 15.86
N ILE A 122 -0.11 4.17 16.20
CA ILE A 122 0.46 3.09 15.39
C ILE A 122 -0.51 1.91 15.32
N THR A 123 -1.15 1.51 16.42
CA THR A 123 -2.18 0.45 16.41
C THR A 123 -3.41 0.84 15.58
N ARG A 124 -3.73 2.13 15.47
CA ARG A 124 -4.81 2.60 14.58
C ARG A 124 -4.39 2.60 13.12
N LEU A 125 -3.18 3.04 12.82
CA LEU A 125 -2.58 2.93 11.49
C LEU A 125 -2.54 1.47 11.06
N GLU A 126 -2.04 0.58 11.92
CA GLU A 126 -2.08 -0.86 11.72
C GLU A 126 -3.49 -1.32 11.34
N LYS A 127 -4.55 -0.97 12.09
CA LYS A 127 -5.92 -1.36 11.74
C LYS A 127 -6.44 -0.80 10.42
N GLN A 128 -5.93 0.35 9.97
CA GLN A 128 -6.37 1.04 8.75
C GLN A 128 -5.58 0.63 7.50
N PHE A 129 -4.33 0.18 7.66
CA PHE A 129 -3.46 -0.23 6.56
C PHE A 129 -3.52 -1.73 6.33
N SER A 130 -3.94 -2.12 5.13
CA SER A 130 -3.80 -3.50 4.67
C SER A 130 -2.35 -3.78 4.27
N LYS A 131 -1.98 -5.07 4.19
CA LYS A 131 -0.66 -5.47 3.65
C LYS A 131 -0.45 -4.90 2.23
N TYR A 132 -1.51 -4.89 1.44
CA TYR A 132 -1.50 -4.33 0.08
C TYR A 132 -1.16 -2.84 0.05
N ASP A 133 -1.69 -2.04 0.98
CA ASP A 133 -1.37 -0.60 1.03
C ASP A 133 0.11 -0.35 1.36
N ILE A 134 0.73 -1.22 2.17
CA ILE A 134 2.15 -1.14 2.50
C ILE A 134 3.03 -1.51 1.30
N GLU A 135 2.59 -2.45 0.45
CA GLU A 135 3.22 -2.73 -0.85
C GLU A 135 3.13 -1.53 -1.80
N GLN A 136 2.00 -0.80 -1.82
CA GLN A 136 1.88 0.42 -2.64
C GLN A 136 2.87 1.50 -2.20
N ILE A 137 3.10 1.62 -0.90
CA ILE A 137 4.03 2.60 -0.33
C ILE A 137 5.49 2.23 -0.62
N SER A 138 5.81 0.94 -0.77
CA SER A 138 7.20 0.51 -0.87
C SER A 138 7.92 1.01 -2.12
N SER A 139 7.16 1.22 -3.20
CA SER A 139 7.66 1.76 -4.47
C SER A 139 7.79 3.29 -4.48
N LEU A 140 7.38 3.97 -3.40
CA LEU A 140 7.50 5.43 -3.27
C LEU A 140 8.88 5.80 -2.72
N SER A 141 9.56 6.69 -3.41
CA SER A 141 10.92 7.15 -3.07
C SER A 141 10.97 8.55 -2.47
N SER A 142 9.83 9.24 -2.41
CA SER A 142 9.69 10.52 -1.72
C SER A 142 8.86 10.36 -0.46
N ALA A 143 9.35 10.88 0.66
CA ALA A 143 8.58 10.99 1.90
C ALA A 143 7.23 11.69 1.65
N TYR A 144 7.22 12.75 0.84
CA TYR A 144 5.99 13.46 0.46
C TYR A 144 5.01 12.60 -0.35
N ALA A 145 5.52 11.69 -1.19
CA ALA A 145 4.69 10.75 -1.94
C ALA A 145 4.01 9.74 -1.01
N VAL A 146 4.77 9.18 -0.06
CA VAL A 146 4.22 8.31 1.01
C VAL A 146 3.13 9.06 1.76
N ARG A 147 3.41 10.28 2.23
CA ARG A 147 2.44 11.11 2.95
C ARG A 147 1.17 11.38 2.16
N LEU A 148 1.32 11.72 0.88
CA LEU A 148 0.17 11.99 0.03
C LEU A 148 -0.69 10.73 -0.15
N TYR A 149 -0.07 9.58 -0.41
CA TYR A 149 -0.81 8.32 -0.55
C TYR A 149 -1.62 7.99 0.71
N GLU A 150 -1.00 8.05 1.88
CA GLU A 150 -1.68 7.81 3.15
C GLU A 150 -2.85 8.77 3.37
N LEU A 151 -2.68 10.05 3.06
CA LEU A 151 -3.74 11.04 3.16
C LEU A 151 -4.93 10.70 2.27
N LEU A 152 -4.68 10.23 1.04
CA LEU A 152 -5.72 9.88 0.08
C LEU A 152 -6.44 8.58 0.47
N ILE A 153 -5.70 7.56 0.94
CA ILE A 153 -6.27 6.24 1.20
C ILE A 153 -7.29 6.25 2.34
N CYS A 154 -7.19 7.19 3.28
CA CYS A 154 -8.23 7.43 4.30
C CYS A 154 -9.61 7.77 3.69
N TRP A 155 -9.64 8.27 2.45
CA TRP A 155 -10.87 8.63 1.73
C TRP A 155 -11.22 7.64 0.61
N ARG A 156 -10.63 6.43 0.62
CA ARG A 156 -10.77 5.42 -0.46
C ARG A 156 -12.22 5.11 -0.82
N THR A 157 -13.12 5.09 0.16
CA THR A 157 -14.57 4.86 -0.05
C THR A 157 -15.26 6.01 -0.76
N THR A 158 -14.79 7.24 -0.55
CA THR A 158 -15.39 8.47 -1.11
C THR A 158 -14.73 8.85 -2.44
N GLY A 159 -13.47 8.49 -2.65
CA GLY A 159 -12.67 8.78 -3.85
C GLY A 159 -12.28 10.26 -3.99
N LYS A 160 -12.50 11.08 -2.97
CA LYS A 160 -12.12 12.48 -2.93
C LYS A 160 -11.95 12.98 -1.50
N THR A 161 -11.09 13.98 -1.32
CA THR A 161 -10.92 14.68 -0.06
C THR A 161 -11.84 15.91 0.01
N PRO A 162 -12.16 16.41 1.21
CA PRO A 162 -12.62 17.80 1.35
C PRO A 162 -11.53 18.78 0.89
N VAL A 163 -11.88 20.07 0.83
CA VAL A 163 -10.88 21.14 0.65
C VAL A 163 -10.02 21.20 1.91
N ILE A 164 -8.72 21.00 1.74
CA ILE A 164 -7.72 21.10 2.80
C ILE A 164 -7.07 22.47 2.67
N ASP A 165 -7.10 23.25 3.76
CA ASP A 165 -6.41 24.54 3.83
C ASP A 165 -4.91 24.37 3.50
N LEU A 166 -4.31 25.38 2.85
CA LEU A 166 -2.91 25.32 2.43
C LEU A 166 -1.96 25.06 3.61
N THR A 167 -2.17 25.74 4.74
CA THR A 167 -1.33 25.62 5.93
C THR A 167 -1.45 24.22 6.52
N GLU A 168 -2.69 23.73 6.61
CA GLU A 168 -2.97 22.38 7.08
C GLU A 168 -2.40 21.32 6.14
N PHE A 169 -2.51 21.49 4.83
CA PHE A 169 -1.98 20.55 3.84
C PHE A 169 -0.45 20.48 3.91
N ARG A 170 0.24 21.62 4.05
CA ARG A 170 1.70 21.68 4.22
C ARG A 170 2.15 20.90 5.45
N LYS A 171 1.46 21.09 6.58
CA LYS A 171 1.71 20.31 7.80
C LYS A 171 1.45 18.82 7.56
N ARG A 172 0.32 18.47 6.95
CA ARG A 172 -0.08 17.08 6.68
C ARG A 172 0.85 16.30 5.77
N ILE A 173 1.51 17.00 4.85
CA ILE A 173 2.46 16.39 3.92
C ILE A 173 3.89 16.43 4.45
N GLY A 174 4.16 17.07 5.59
CA GLY A 174 5.48 17.06 6.22
C GLY A 174 6.42 18.17 5.80
N VAL A 175 5.88 19.28 5.29
CA VAL A 175 6.69 20.43 4.87
C VAL A 175 6.82 21.40 6.03
N LEU A 176 8.06 21.71 6.41
CA LEU A 176 8.32 22.67 7.47
C LEU A 176 7.91 24.09 7.08
N ASP A 177 7.59 24.90 8.09
CA ASP A 177 7.19 26.30 7.90
C ASP A 177 8.28 27.16 7.25
N THR A 178 9.54 26.69 7.21
CA THR A 178 10.70 27.35 6.58
C THR A 178 11.01 26.85 5.17
N GLU A 179 10.46 25.72 4.75
CA GLU A 179 10.78 25.09 3.47
C GLU A 179 9.79 25.47 2.37
N TYR A 180 10.16 25.34 1.09
CA TYR A 180 9.24 25.52 -0.05
C TYR A 180 8.31 26.76 0.06
N GLN A 181 8.87 27.90 0.47
CA GLN A 181 8.11 29.13 0.78
C GLN A 181 7.32 29.64 -0.43
N ARG A 182 7.95 29.57 -1.61
CA ARG A 182 7.34 29.96 -2.86
C ARG A 182 6.38 28.87 -3.33
N MET A 183 5.16 29.27 -3.69
CA MET A 183 4.12 28.36 -4.15
C MET A 183 4.53 27.54 -5.38
N ASP A 184 5.28 28.10 -6.32
CA ASP A 184 5.76 27.37 -7.50
C ASP A 184 6.80 26.29 -7.14
N VAL A 185 7.60 26.54 -6.11
CA VAL A 185 8.60 25.61 -5.60
C VAL A 185 7.91 24.49 -4.80
N PHE A 186 6.93 24.85 -3.95
CA PHE A 186 6.08 23.87 -3.25
C PHE A 186 5.35 22.94 -4.23
N LYS A 187 4.74 23.48 -5.28
CA LYS A 187 4.04 22.65 -6.25
C LYS A 187 4.96 21.66 -6.94
N ARG A 188 6.07 22.11 -7.51
CA ARG A 188 7.00 21.24 -8.25
C ARG A 188 7.71 20.24 -7.34
N GLY A 189 8.21 20.72 -6.19
CA GLY A 189 9.07 19.93 -5.31
C GLY A 189 8.33 19.00 -4.35
N VAL A 190 7.05 19.29 -4.06
CA VAL A 190 6.26 18.53 -3.08
C VAL A 190 5.03 17.94 -3.75
N LEU A 191 4.08 18.78 -4.17
CA LEU A 191 2.76 18.33 -4.60
C LEU A 191 2.80 17.49 -5.88
N GLU A 192 3.43 18.01 -6.94
CA GLU A 192 3.50 17.37 -8.26
C GLU A 192 4.45 16.18 -8.25
N LEU A 193 5.56 16.27 -7.51
CA LEU A 193 6.46 15.14 -7.27
C LEU A 193 5.72 13.98 -6.59
N ALA A 194 5.01 14.27 -5.50
CA ALA A 194 4.24 13.28 -4.76
C ALA A 194 3.14 12.67 -5.62
N LEU A 195 2.36 13.50 -6.32
CA LEU A 195 1.28 13.05 -7.18
C LEU A 195 1.78 12.18 -8.33
N LYS A 196 2.93 12.53 -8.93
CA LYS A 196 3.55 11.73 -9.98
C LYS A 196 3.89 10.32 -9.47
N GLN A 197 4.59 10.22 -8.35
CA GLN A 197 4.95 8.91 -7.79
C GLN A 197 3.72 8.10 -7.39
N VAL A 198 2.72 8.72 -6.75
CA VAL A 198 1.45 8.06 -6.42
C VAL A 198 0.80 7.50 -7.69
N ASN A 199 0.71 8.32 -8.74
CA ASN A 199 0.09 7.93 -10.01
C ASN A 199 0.89 6.90 -10.79
N GLU A 200 2.19 6.78 -10.59
CA GLU A 200 3.03 5.81 -11.29
C GLU A 200 3.08 4.48 -10.54
N HIS A 201 3.23 4.52 -9.22
CA HIS A 201 3.66 3.36 -8.43
C HIS A 201 2.59 2.78 -7.50
N THR A 202 1.44 3.43 -7.34
CA THR A 202 0.38 2.94 -6.44
C THR A 202 -0.84 2.43 -7.19
N ASP A 203 -1.80 1.89 -6.45
CA ASP A 203 -3.07 1.37 -6.93
C ASP A 203 -4.11 2.45 -7.24
N ILE A 204 -3.76 3.73 -7.11
CA ILE A 204 -4.66 4.85 -7.41
C ILE A 204 -4.08 5.79 -8.46
N THR A 205 -4.99 6.45 -9.19
CA THR A 205 -4.67 7.63 -9.99
C THR A 205 -5.41 8.82 -9.38
N ALA A 206 -4.64 9.80 -8.93
CA ALA A 206 -5.08 11.00 -8.26
C ALA A 206 -4.82 12.26 -9.09
N THR A 207 -5.69 13.23 -8.95
CA THR A 207 -5.55 14.60 -9.44
C THR A 207 -5.90 15.58 -8.33
N TYR A 208 -5.42 16.81 -8.44
CA TYR A 208 -5.72 17.86 -7.48
C TYR A 208 -6.44 19.04 -8.15
N GLU A 209 -7.23 19.73 -7.34
CA GLU A 209 -7.89 20.98 -7.68
C GLU A 209 -7.37 22.05 -6.71
N GLN A 210 -6.91 23.18 -7.26
CA GLN A 210 -6.45 24.31 -6.46
C GLN A 210 -7.63 25.25 -6.15
N HIS A 211 -7.77 25.63 -4.90
CA HIS A 211 -8.79 26.58 -4.46
C HIS A 211 -8.16 27.93 -4.20
N LYS A 212 -8.77 28.99 -4.70
CA LYS A 212 -8.24 30.36 -4.64
C LYS A 212 -9.27 31.33 -4.08
N LYS A 213 -8.78 32.32 -3.34
CA LYS A 213 -9.52 33.53 -2.98
C LYS A 213 -8.80 34.72 -3.61
N GLY A 214 -9.31 35.16 -4.76
CA GLY A 214 -8.59 36.11 -5.63
C GLY A 214 -7.32 35.49 -6.20
N ARG A 215 -6.16 36.13 -5.99
CA ARG A 215 -4.85 35.64 -6.46
C ARG A 215 -4.20 34.62 -5.52
N VAL A 216 -4.67 34.52 -4.28
CA VAL A 216 -4.07 33.67 -3.24
C VAL A 216 -4.66 32.27 -3.30
N ILE A 217 -3.80 31.25 -3.30
CA ILE A 217 -4.22 29.85 -3.15
C ILE A 217 -4.52 29.61 -1.67
N THR A 218 -5.74 29.20 -1.38
CA THR A 218 -6.21 28.94 -0.01
C THR A 218 -6.16 27.46 0.36
N GLY A 219 -6.11 26.55 -0.62
CA GLY A 219 -6.07 25.13 -0.34
C GLY A 219 -6.14 24.24 -1.56
N PHE A 220 -6.18 22.93 -1.30
CA PHE A 220 -6.25 21.89 -2.31
C PHE A 220 -7.31 20.85 -1.95
N SER A 221 -7.94 20.28 -2.97
CA SER A 221 -8.73 19.07 -2.83
C SER A 221 -8.27 18.03 -3.84
N PHE A 222 -8.36 16.76 -3.48
CA PHE A 222 -7.92 15.66 -4.32
C PHE A 222 -9.10 14.81 -4.77
N LYS A 223 -9.04 14.35 -6.01
CA LYS A 223 -9.97 13.35 -6.56
C LYS A 223 -9.12 12.19 -7.06
N PHE A 224 -9.53 10.97 -6.77
CA PHE A 224 -8.75 9.80 -7.14
C PHE A 224 -9.64 8.60 -7.41
N LYS A 225 -9.12 7.69 -8.23
CA LYS A 225 -9.79 6.45 -8.61
C LYS A 225 -8.83 5.30 -8.43
N GLN A 226 -9.34 4.14 -8.02
CA GLN A 226 -8.55 2.93 -8.05
C GLN A 226 -8.25 2.56 -9.50
N LYS A 227 -6.97 2.28 -9.75
CA LYS A 227 -6.55 1.63 -10.98
C LYS A 227 -7.15 0.25 -11.00
N LYS A 228 -7.53 -0.20 -12.19
CA LYS A 228 -7.79 -1.64 -12.37
C LYS A 228 -6.49 -2.35 -12.01
N PRO A 229 -6.52 -3.45 -11.23
CA PRO A 229 -5.32 -4.18 -10.87
C PRO A 229 -4.56 -4.47 -12.15
N LYS A 230 -3.35 -3.93 -12.26
CA LYS A 230 -2.43 -4.24 -13.34
C LYS A 230 -2.08 -5.70 -13.09
N GLN A 231 -2.67 -6.62 -13.85
CA GLN A 231 -2.14 -7.97 -13.93
C GLN A 231 -0.66 -7.81 -14.22
N ALA A 232 0.18 -8.33 -13.33
CA ALA A 232 1.62 -8.25 -13.50
C ALA A 232 1.94 -8.72 -14.92
N GLU A 233 2.49 -7.81 -15.71
CA GLU A 233 3.14 -8.14 -16.98
C GLU A 233 4.32 -9.03 -16.58
N ILE A 234 4.07 -10.34 -16.49
CA ILE A 234 5.12 -11.34 -16.59
C ILE A 234 5.75 -11.06 -17.95
N ALA A 235 6.99 -10.59 -17.92
CA ALA A 235 7.81 -10.43 -19.11
C ALA A 235 7.65 -11.67 -19.98
N THR A 236 7.00 -11.52 -21.13
CA THR A 236 7.05 -12.48 -22.21
C THR A 236 8.45 -12.39 -22.81
N GLU A 237 9.42 -12.97 -22.12
CA GLU A 237 10.53 -13.59 -22.82
C GLU A 237 9.92 -14.66 -23.70
N THR A 238 9.82 -14.39 -24.99
CA THR A 238 9.53 -15.39 -26.01
C THR A 238 10.64 -16.44 -26.02
N PRO A 239 10.34 -17.73 -25.80
CA PRO A 239 11.09 -18.81 -26.41
C PRO A 239 10.38 -19.16 -27.72
N LYS A 240 11.07 -18.98 -28.83
CA LYS A 240 10.74 -19.70 -30.07
C LYS A 240 10.84 -21.19 -29.77
N THR A 241 9.85 -22.00 -30.15
CA THR A 241 9.98 -23.24 -30.95
C THR A 241 8.57 -23.75 -31.30
N ALA A 242 8.42 -24.23 -32.54
CA ALA A 242 7.26 -24.93 -33.12
C ALA A 242 6.83 -26.16 -32.28
N THR A 243 5.60 -26.70 -32.32
CA THR A 243 4.83 -27.24 -33.46
C THR A 243 3.41 -27.61 -33.00
N ASN A 244 2.45 -27.40 -33.91
CA ASN A 244 1.22 -28.15 -34.26
C ASN A 244 0.13 -28.56 -33.24
N ASP A 245 -1.08 -28.16 -33.63
CA ASP A 245 -2.39 -28.82 -33.45
C ASP A 245 -3.02 -28.92 -32.06
N LEU A 246 -3.76 -27.86 -31.70
CA LEU A 246 -5.11 -27.95 -31.12
C LEU A 246 -5.92 -26.71 -31.58
N ASP A 247 -6.99 -26.99 -32.33
CA ASP A 247 -7.80 -26.06 -33.11
C ASP A 247 -8.47 -24.91 -32.32
N THR A 248 -8.26 -23.70 -32.86
CA THR A 248 -9.19 -22.54 -32.91
C THR A 248 -10.04 -22.21 -31.68
N ILE A 249 -9.37 -21.74 -30.61
CA ILE A 249 -10.04 -20.94 -29.58
C ILE A 249 -9.36 -19.58 -29.50
N LYS A 250 -10.07 -18.52 -29.90
CA LYS A 250 -9.61 -17.14 -29.65
C LYS A 250 -9.30 -17.01 -28.14
N PRO A 251 -8.18 -16.37 -27.76
CA PRO A 251 -7.87 -16.16 -26.35
C PRO A 251 -9.01 -15.39 -25.67
N LEU A 252 -9.50 -15.93 -24.55
CA LEU A 252 -10.57 -15.34 -23.75
C LEU A 252 -10.06 -14.06 -23.08
N THR A 253 -10.87 -12.99 -23.11
CA THR A 253 -10.59 -11.79 -22.32
C THR A 253 -10.84 -12.05 -20.83
N GLU A 254 -10.17 -11.33 -19.94
CA GLU A 254 -10.34 -11.48 -18.48
C GLU A 254 -11.81 -11.42 -17.99
N PRO A 255 -12.67 -10.52 -18.50
CA PRO A 255 -14.09 -10.55 -18.17
C PRO A 255 -14.80 -11.83 -18.62
N GLN A 256 -14.39 -12.41 -19.74
CA GLN A 256 -14.92 -13.69 -20.22
C GLN A 256 -14.40 -14.83 -19.35
N ILE A 257 -13.12 -14.85 -18.98
CA ILE A 257 -12.56 -15.86 -18.07
C ILE A 257 -13.31 -15.84 -16.74
N ALA A 258 -13.47 -14.67 -16.12
CA ALA A 258 -14.21 -14.54 -14.86
C ALA A 258 -15.67 -15.02 -14.98
N LYS A 259 -16.36 -14.64 -16.07
CA LYS A 259 -17.73 -15.07 -16.34
C LYS A 259 -17.81 -16.59 -16.52
N TYR A 260 -17.00 -17.16 -17.41
CA TYR A 260 -17.09 -18.57 -17.78
C TYR A 260 -16.56 -19.49 -16.71
N SER A 261 -15.54 -19.11 -15.96
CA SER A 261 -15.05 -19.92 -14.83
C SER A 261 -16.10 -20.11 -13.75
N MET A 262 -16.92 -19.08 -13.49
CA MET A 262 -18.02 -19.15 -12.54
C MET A 262 -19.23 -19.96 -13.03
N ILE A 263 -19.39 -20.08 -14.36
CA ILE A 263 -20.41 -20.94 -14.98
C ILE A 263 -19.93 -22.39 -14.93
N LEU A 264 -18.69 -22.63 -15.39
CA LEU A 264 -18.05 -23.92 -15.47
C LEU A 264 -17.93 -24.59 -14.09
N CYS A 265 -17.58 -23.85 -13.03
CA CYS A 265 -17.46 -24.43 -11.69
C CYS A 265 -18.76 -25.04 -11.14
N LYS A 266 -19.92 -24.72 -11.74
CA LYS A 266 -21.24 -25.23 -11.36
C LYS A 266 -21.76 -26.33 -12.29
N LEU A 267 -21.02 -26.69 -13.34
CA LEU A 267 -21.43 -27.75 -14.27
C LEU A 267 -21.14 -29.13 -13.68
N GLY A 268 -22.13 -30.02 -13.76
CA GLY A 268 -21.98 -31.40 -13.30
C GLY A 268 -20.97 -32.22 -14.13
N SER A 269 -20.67 -31.81 -15.36
CA SER A 269 -19.72 -32.48 -16.26
C SER A 269 -18.25 -32.30 -15.85
N ILE A 270 -17.95 -31.34 -14.98
CA ILE A 270 -16.61 -31.03 -14.48
C ILE A 270 -16.54 -30.87 -12.96
N SER A 271 -17.65 -31.08 -12.23
CA SER A 271 -17.70 -30.94 -10.77
C SER A 271 -16.80 -31.94 -10.04
N ASP A 272 -16.54 -33.10 -10.64
CA ASP A 272 -15.62 -34.13 -10.15
C ASP A 272 -14.15 -33.69 -10.19
N LEU A 273 -13.81 -32.62 -10.92
CA LEU A 273 -12.47 -32.02 -10.90
C LEU A 273 -12.23 -31.16 -9.65
N SER A 274 -13.26 -30.92 -8.81
CA SER A 274 -13.16 -30.03 -7.65
C SER A 274 -12.75 -30.77 -6.39
N ASN A 275 -11.55 -30.45 -5.88
CA ASN A 275 -11.13 -30.73 -4.51
C ASN A 275 -11.10 -29.47 -3.64
N PHE A 276 -11.77 -28.40 -4.06
CA PHE A 276 -11.73 -27.08 -3.44
C PHE A 276 -12.86 -26.87 -2.42
N PRO A 277 -12.64 -26.05 -1.38
CA PRO A 277 -13.61 -25.85 -0.30
C PRO A 277 -14.86 -25.07 -0.72
N ASP A 278 -14.78 -24.27 -1.79
CA ASP A 278 -15.89 -23.46 -2.29
C ASP A 278 -15.85 -23.22 -3.81
N TYR A 279 -16.99 -22.82 -4.37
CA TYR A 279 -17.14 -22.51 -5.79
C TYR A 279 -16.25 -21.35 -6.30
N PRO A 280 -16.03 -20.26 -5.54
CA PRO A 280 -15.08 -19.21 -5.95
C PRO A 280 -13.65 -19.70 -6.14
N THR A 281 -13.16 -20.56 -5.25
CA THR A 281 -11.80 -21.11 -5.32
C THR A 281 -11.68 -22.07 -6.50
N PHE A 282 -12.70 -22.90 -6.73
CA PHE A 282 -12.77 -23.78 -7.90
C PHE A 282 -12.84 -22.98 -9.21
N ALA A 283 -13.61 -21.89 -9.24
CA ALA A 283 -13.69 -20.99 -10.39
C ALA A 283 -12.33 -20.32 -10.68
N ASN A 284 -11.59 -19.90 -9.66
CA ASN A 284 -10.24 -19.34 -9.87
C ASN A 284 -9.29 -20.36 -10.49
N TRP A 285 -9.38 -21.63 -10.06
CA TRP A 285 -8.58 -22.71 -10.64
C TRP A 285 -8.94 -22.96 -12.12
N ILE A 286 -10.23 -23.05 -12.46
CA ILE A 286 -10.69 -23.15 -13.86
C ILE A 286 -10.21 -21.94 -14.68
N GLY A 287 -10.26 -20.73 -14.10
CA GLY A 287 -9.83 -19.50 -14.76
C GLY A 287 -8.35 -19.49 -15.10
N ASN A 288 -7.50 -20.11 -14.27
CA ASN A 288 -6.08 -20.28 -14.58
C ASN A 288 -5.86 -21.24 -15.77
N ILE A 289 -6.67 -22.30 -15.88
CA ILE A 289 -6.62 -23.23 -17.02
C ILE A 289 -7.11 -22.55 -18.31
N LEU A 290 -8.14 -21.71 -18.23
CA LEU A 290 -8.60 -20.92 -19.38
C LEU A 290 -7.60 -19.83 -19.80
N ARG A 291 -6.77 -19.34 -18.87
CA ARG A 291 -5.72 -18.34 -19.12
C ARG A 291 -4.46 -18.96 -19.74
N SER A 292 -4.08 -20.15 -19.28
CA SER A 292 -2.86 -20.86 -19.67
C SER A 292 -3.12 -22.36 -19.80
N PRO A 293 -3.83 -22.80 -20.86
CA PRO A 293 -4.14 -24.22 -21.09
C PRO A 293 -2.89 -25.10 -21.14
N GLU A 294 -1.78 -24.57 -21.64
CA GLU A 294 -0.48 -25.25 -21.77
C GLU A 294 0.16 -25.63 -20.44
N LYS A 295 -0.27 -25.02 -19.32
CA LYS A 295 0.24 -25.30 -17.97
C LYS A 295 -0.59 -26.34 -17.23
N ALA A 296 -1.71 -26.76 -17.80
CA ALA A 296 -2.60 -27.75 -17.21
C ALA A 296 -2.37 -29.13 -17.82
N ASP A 297 -2.82 -30.15 -17.11
CA ASP A 297 -2.91 -31.51 -17.66
C ASP A 297 -3.77 -31.50 -18.95
N GLU A 298 -3.28 -32.15 -20.01
CA GLU A 298 -3.87 -32.07 -21.35
C GLU A 298 -5.31 -32.60 -21.38
N GLN A 299 -5.60 -33.66 -20.61
CA GLN A 299 -6.93 -34.25 -20.53
C GLN A 299 -7.90 -33.34 -19.76
N THR A 300 -7.41 -32.71 -18.70
CA THR A 300 -8.14 -31.72 -17.89
C THR A 300 -8.48 -30.47 -18.70
N ALA A 301 -7.50 -29.93 -19.43
CA ALA A 301 -7.69 -28.79 -20.32
C ALA A 301 -8.72 -29.10 -21.40
N LYS A 302 -8.56 -30.22 -22.13
CA LYS A 302 -9.52 -30.65 -23.16
C LYS A 302 -10.94 -30.75 -22.63
N ARG A 303 -11.12 -31.28 -21.44
CA ARG A 303 -12.44 -31.45 -20.81
C ARG A 303 -13.09 -30.11 -20.45
N ILE A 304 -12.32 -29.17 -19.89
CA ILE A 304 -12.79 -27.81 -19.56
C ILE A 304 -13.15 -27.03 -20.83
N PHE A 305 -12.33 -27.09 -21.87
CA PHE A 305 -12.61 -26.40 -23.14
C PHE A 305 -13.76 -27.04 -23.93
N THR A 306 -13.96 -28.36 -23.79
CA THR A 306 -15.14 -29.04 -24.34
C THR A 306 -16.40 -28.53 -23.66
N ALA A 307 -16.46 -28.54 -22.32
CA ALA A 307 -17.58 -28.01 -21.55
C ALA A 307 -17.84 -26.52 -21.84
N LEU A 308 -16.78 -25.71 -21.99
CA LEU A 308 -16.90 -24.32 -22.40
C LEU A 308 -17.62 -24.19 -23.76
N LYS A 309 -17.28 -25.03 -24.74
CA LYS A 309 -17.86 -24.96 -26.10
C LYS A 309 -19.28 -25.54 -26.15
N THR A 310 -19.54 -26.66 -25.49
CA THR A 310 -20.80 -27.41 -25.61
C THR A 310 -21.87 -26.99 -24.60
N GLU A 311 -21.46 -26.50 -23.42
CA GLU A 311 -22.36 -26.27 -22.29
C GLU A 311 -22.48 -24.79 -21.89
N THR A 312 -21.84 -23.86 -22.61
CA THR A 312 -21.97 -22.41 -22.36
C THR A 312 -22.34 -21.60 -23.61
N ASP A 313 -22.68 -20.32 -23.43
CA ASP A 313 -22.96 -19.39 -24.54
C ASP A 313 -21.70 -19.01 -25.34
N TYR A 314 -20.52 -19.49 -24.94
CA TYR A 314 -19.25 -19.24 -25.65
C TYR A 314 -19.22 -19.88 -27.04
N GLY A 315 -19.63 -21.15 -27.14
CA GLY A 315 -19.67 -21.87 -28.42
C GLY A 315 -20.73 -21.33 -29.39
N LYS A 316 -21.81 -20.72 -28.88
CA LYS A 316 -22.88 -20.14 -29.71
C LYS A 316 -22.56 -18.76 -30.28
N LYS A 317 -21.57 -18.05 -29.72
CA LYS A 317 -21.15 -16.70 -30.14
C LYS A 317 -19.92 -16.67 -31.04
N ASN A 318 -19.21 -17.79 -31.17
CA ASN A 318 -17.94 -17.90 -31.88
C ASN A 318 -17.94 -18.99 -32.97
N VAL A 319 -19.12 -19.37 -33.46
CA VAL A 319 -19.33 -20.14 -34.71
C VAL A 319 -19.85 -19.18 -35.76
#